data_AF-A0A512H6C1-F1
#
_entry.id   AF-A0A512H6C1-F1
#
_cell.length_a   1.000
_cell.length_b   1.000
_cell.length_c   1.000
_cell.angle_alpha   90.00
_cell.angle_beta   90.00
_cell.angle_gamma   90.00
#
_symmetry.space_group_name_H-M   'P 1'
#
loop_
_entity.id
_entity.type
_entity.pdbx_description
1 polymer ?
#
loop_
_entity_poly.entity_id
_entity_poly.type
_entity_poly.pdbx_seq_one_letter_code
_entity_poly.pdbx_strand_id
1 'polypeptide(L)'
;MPAMSLLSLLLGPPKRPAPIDPFWRRNGSLKYPTLVSLATRPQELRGYGGVFVVWHIGVQGRWVYCGHSPALDEAALALFEAPTIREWEQRGALVFTWAPVREDRRDGVVAYLRDTLPFEIKNEGLDERLGMAAGRLATAQRVPVLPPG
;
A
#
# COMPACT_ATOMS: atom_id res chain seq x y z
N MET A 1 -20.18 19.15 -22.37
CA MET A 1 -20.01 19.86 -21.08
C MET A 1 -21.00 19.25 -20.09
N PRO A 2 -20.57 18.70 -18.94
CA PRO A 2 -21.52 18.13 -17.99
C PRO A 2 -22.34 19.26 -17.35
N ALA A 3 -23.66 19.16 -17.39
CA ALA A 3 -24.56 20.09 -16.73
C ALA A 3 -24.37 19.96 -15.21
N MET A 4 -23.92 21.02 -14.55
CA MET A 4 -23.87 21.06 -13.09
C MET A 4 -25.29 21.19 -12.53
N SER A 5 -25.65 20.29 -11.61
CA SER A 5 -26.94 20.31 -10.92
C SER A 5 -27.03 21.53 -9.99
N LEU A 6 -28.19 22.19 -9.97
CA LEU A 6 -28.47 23.35 -9.11
C LEU A 6 -28.27 23.04 -7.60
N LEU A 7 -28.45 21.77 -7.21
CA LEU A 7 -28.23 21.29 -5.84
C LEU A 7 -26.75 21.36 -5.42
N SER A 8 -25.82 21.14 -6.34
CA SER A 8 -24.37 21.20 -6.09
C SER A 8 -23.87 22.63 -5.82
N LEU A 9 -24.57 23.66 -6.32
CA LEU A 9 -24.24 25.07 -6.09
C LEU A 9 -24.68 25.53 -4.69
N LEU A 10 -25.73 24.92 -4.13
CA LEU A 10 -26.28 25.26 -2.81
C LEU A 10 -25.59 24.51 -1.66
N LEU A 11 -25.18 23.26 -1.89
CA LEU A 11 -24.63 22.37 -0.84
C LEU A 11 -23.10 22.28 -0.85
N GLY A 12 -22.44 22.90 -1.82
CA GLY A 12 -21.03 22.69 -2.10
C GLY A 12 -20.75 21.28 -2.62
N PRO A 13 -19.52 21.00 -3.09
CA PRO A 13 -19.14 19.64 -3.45
C PRO A 13 -19.24 18.73 -2.21
N PRO A 14 -19.62 17.45 -2.36
CA PRO A 14 -19.67 16.52 -1.24
C PRO A 14 -18.30 16.49 -0.55
N LYS A 15 -18.30 16.72 0.77
CA LYS A 15 -17.10 16.69 1.59
C LYS A 15 -16.47 15.30 1.47
N ARG A 16 -15.28 15.20 0.86
CA ARG A 16 -14.54 13.93 0.82
C ARG A 16 -14.34 13.43 2.25
N PRO A 17 -14.50 12.12 2.52
CA PRO A 17 -14.25 11.60 3.85
C PRO A 17 -12.80 11.90 4.24
N ALA A 18 -12.60 12.32 5.49
CA ALA A 18 -11.25 12.56 6.02
C ALA A 18 -10.45 11.25 5.98
N PRO A 19 -9.14 11.30 5.66
CA PRO A 19 -8.27 10.13 5.76
C PRO A 19 -8.27 9.59 7.20
N ILE A 20 -8.35 8.26 7.33
CA ILE A 20 -8.27 7.56 8.62
C ILE A 20 -6.91 6.90 8.80
N ASP A 21 -6.43 6.77 10.04
CA ASP A 21 -5.26 5.93 10.33
C ASP A 21 -5.69 4.45 10.27
N PRO A 22 -5.13 3.62 9.37
CA PRO A 22 -5.48 2.21 9.28
C PRO A 22 -4.69 1.34 10.27
N PHE A 23 -3.93 1.95 11.20
CA PHE A 23 -3.10 1.31 12.22
C PHE A 23 -1.94 0.51 11.63
N TRP A 24 -1.04 1.22 10.93
CA TRP A 24 0.17 0.65 10.34
C TRP A 24 1.03 -0.09 11.38
N ARG A 25 1.40 -1.32 11.04
CA ARG A 25 2.09 -2.23 11.97
C ARG A 25 3.56 -1.85 12.15
N ARG A 26 3.95 -1.82 13.41
CA ARG A 26 5.33 -1.65 13.89
C ARG A 26 5.69 -2.87 14.73
N ASN A 27 6.99 -3.13 14.90
CA ASN A 27 7.47 -4.19 15.78
C ASN A 27 7.32 -3.81 17.26
N GLY A 28 7.68 -4.74 18.17
CA GLY A 28 7.59 -4.52 19.63
C GLY A 28 8.40 -3.33 20.17
N SER A 29 9.36 -2.81 19.39
CA SER A 29 10.12 -1.59 19.71
C SER A 29 9.59 -0.34 19.00
N LEU A 30 8.37 -0.40 18.46
CA LEU A 30 7.70 0.68 17.71
C LEU A 30 8.46 1.13 16.45
N LYS A 31 9.32 0.27 15.89
CA LYS A 31 10.00 0.52 14.60
C LYS A 31 9.33 -0.24 13.47
N TYR A 32 9.42 0.27 12.25
CA TYR A 32 9.01 -0.49 11.07
C TYR A 32 10.03 -1.59 10.77
N PRO A 33 9.59 -2.86 10.58
CA PRO A 33 10.47 -3.95 10.22
C PRO A 33 10.98 -3.78 8.78
N THR A 34 12.18 -4.30 8.51
CA THR A 34 12.73 -4.31 7.15
C THR A 34 12.12 -5.45 6.32
N LEU A 35 12.04 -5.25 5.00
CA LEU A 35 11.58 -6.28 4.07
C LEU A 35 12.44 -7.55 4.18
N VAL A 36 13.77 -7.40 4.23
CA VAL A 36 14.72 -8.52 4.42
C VAL A 36 14.46 -9.29 5.71
N SER A 37 14.22 -8.59 6.82
CA SER A 37 13.94 -9.24 8.11
C SER A 37 12.67 -10.09 8.06
N LEU A 38 11.63 -9.63 7.36
CA LEU A 38 10.38 -10.37 7.24
C LEU A 38 10.48 -11.51 6.21
N ALA A 39 11.16 -11.28 5.09
CA ALA A 39 11.36 -12.31 4.06
C ALA A 39 12.23 -13.48 4.57
N THR A 40 13.16 -13.22 5.49
CA THR A 40 13.96 -14.27 6.16
C THR A 40 13.21 -14.99 7.28
N ARG A 41 12.12 -14.40 7.78
CA ARG A 41 11.26 -14.96 8.84
C ARG A 41 9.78 -14.79 8.49
N PRO A 42 9.32 -15.36 7.35
CA PRO A 42 7.96 -15.12 6.84
C PRO A 42 6.88 -15.61 7.81
N GLN A 43 7.20 -16.57 8.68
CA GLN A 43 6.30 -17.06 9.72
C GLN A 43 5.79 -15.97 10.67
N GLU A 44 6.49 -14.84 10.82
CA GLU A 44 6.04 -13.70 11.62
C GLU A 44 4.81 -13.01 11.00
N LEU A 45 4.59 -13.18 9.69
CA LEU A 45 3.46 -12.64 8.94
C LEU A 45 2.35 -13.66 8.67
N ARG A 46 2.54 -14.92 9.09
CA ARG A 46 1.57 -15.99 8.81
C ARG A 46 0.20 -15.66 9.43
N GLY A 47 -0.85 -15.82 8.64
CA GLY A 47 -2.23 -15.54 9.05
C GLY A 47 -2.62 -14.07 9.00
N TYR A 48 -1.71 -13.17 8.62
CA TYR A 48 -2.03 -11.77 8.38
C TYR A 48 -2.27 -11.51 6.88
N GLY A 49 -3.35 -10.77 6.62
CA GLY A 49 -3.65 -10.15 5.32
C GLY A 49 -3.92 -8.66 5.49
N GLY A 50 -3.83 -7.89 4.42
CA GLY A 50 -4.06 -6.45 4.48
C GLY A 50 -3.42 -5.68 3.34
N VAL A 51 -3.41 -4.36 3.51
CA VAL A 51 -2.69 -3.43 2.63
C VAL A 51 -1.30 -3.23 3.20
N PHE A 52 -0.29 -3.19 2.35
CA PHE A 52 1.09 -2.94 2.75
C PHE A 52 1.75 -1.88 1.90
N VAL A 53 2.78 -1.27 2.47
CA VAL A 53 3.61 -0.27 1.82
C VAL A 53 5.07 -0.61 2.07
N VAL A 54 5.88 -0.45 1.02
CA VAL A 54 7.33 -0.59 1.01
C VAL A 54 7.94 0.77 0.73
N TRP A 55 8.86 1.22 1.56
CA TRP A 55 9.57 2.48 1.35
C TRP A 55 10.98 2.43 1.90
N HIS A 56 11.79 3.38 1.47
CA HIS A 56 13.17 3.54 1.90
C HIS A 56 13.26 4.50 3.09
N ILE A 57 13.99 4.13 4.16
CA ILE A 57 14.11 4.95 5.39
C ILE A 57 15.24 6.01 5.34
N GLY A 58 15.95 6.13 4.21
CA GLY A 58 17.07 7.07 4.07
C GLY A 58 16.69 8.56 4.09
N VAL A 59 17.70 9.43 4.04
CA VAL A 59 17.58 10.91 4.14
C VAL A 59 16.55 11.52 3.18
N GLN A 60 16.34 10.89 2.02
CA GLN A 60 15.22 11.19 1.12
C GLN A 60 14.30 9.97 1.08
N GLY A 61 13.43 9.83 2.08
CA GLY A 61 12.49 8.71 2.14
C GLY A 61 11.71 8.61 0.84
N ARG A 62 11.73 7.43 0.20
CA ARG A 62 11.09 7.18 -1.09
C ARG A 62 10.09 6.05 -0.97
N TRP A 63 8.86 6.33 -1.40
CA TRP A 63 7.80 5.34 -1.50
C TRP A 63 8.13 4.39 -2.66
N VAL A 64 8.43 3.13 -2.37
CA VAL A 64 8.90 2.20 -3.40
C VAL A 64 7.73 1.47 -4.03
N TYR A 65 6.89 0.83 -3.22
CA TYR A 65 5.77 0.04 -3.71
C TYR A 65 4.61 0.02 -2.71
N CYS A 66 3.38 -0.12 -3.21
CA CYS A 66 2.18 -0.27 -2.41
C CYS A 66 1.29 -1.34 -3.02
N GLY A 67 0.77 -2.22 -2.19
CA GLY A 67 -0.12 -3.30 -2.63
C GLY A 67 -0.95 -3.85 -1.47
N HIS A 68 -1.62 -4.97 -1.73
CA HIS A 68 -2.32 -5.72 -0.71
C HIS A 68 -2.16 -7.21 -0.95
N SER A 69 -2.38 -8.03 0.08
CA SER A 69 -2.39 -9.48 -0.04
C SER A 69 -3.30 -10.11 1.02
N PRO A 70 -3.98 -11.24 0.72
CA PRO A 70 -4.58 -12.07 1.76
C PRO A 70 -3.54 -12.79 2.64
N ALA A 71 -2.33 -12.98 2.14
CA ALA A 71 -1.21 -13.67 2.80
C ALA A 71 0.07 -12.81 2.72
N LEU A 72 0.38 -12.10 3.81
CA LEU A 72 1.51 -11.15 3.82
C LEU A 72 2.88 -11.82 3.90
N ASP A 73 2.95 -13.04 4.40
CA ASP A 73 4.14 -13.89 4.36
C ASP A 73 4.56 -14.18 2.91
N GLU A 74 3.60 -14.61 2.08
CA GLU A 74 3.83 -14.80 0.63
C GLU A 74 4.16 -13.48 -0.08
N ALA A 75 3.49 -12.38 0.29
CA ALA A 75 3.76 -11.08 -0.31
C ALA A 75 5.18 -10.58 -0.01
N ALA A 76 5.66 -10.73 1.23
CA ALA A 76 7.01 -10.34 1.61
C ALA A 76 8.08 -11.12 0.82
N LEU A 77 7.87 -12.44 0.64
CA LEU A 77 8.74 -13.28 -0.19
C LEU A 77 8.70 -12.83 -1.66
N ALA A 78 7.50 -12.60 -2.20
CA ALA A 78 7.35 -12.17 -3.59
C ALA A 78 8.03 -10.84 -3.90
N LEU A 79 7.93 -9.88 -2.97
CA LEU A 79 8.62 -8.61 -3.07
C LEU A 79 10.13 -8.78 -2.98
N PHE A 80 10.63 -9.58 -2.04
CA PHE A 80 12.06 -9.80 -1.86
C PHE A 80 12.72 -10.46 -3.09
N GLU A 81 11.99 -11.32 -3.78
CA GLU A 81 12.45 -11.99 -5.01
C GLU A 81 12.29 -11.13 -6.27
N ALA A 82 11.45 -10.10 -6.25
CA ALA A 82 11.18 -9.28 -7.43
C ALA A 82 12.42 -8.45 -7.81
N PRO A 83 12.95 -8.58 -9.05
CA PRO A 83 14.18 -7.88 -9.47
C PRO A 83 14.11 -6.36 -9.25
N THR A 84 12.97 -5.76 -9.61
CA THR A 84 12.76 -4.30 -9.45
C THR A 84 12.83 -3.87 -7.98
N ILE A 85 12.33 -4.67 -7.05
CA ILE A 85 12.39 -4.37 -5.61
C ILE A 85 13.81 -4.59 -5.07
N ARG A 86 14.47 -5.66 -5.52
CA ARG A 86 15.84 -6.00 -5.11
C ARG A 86 16.86 -4.91 -5.46
N GLU A 87 16.69 -4.25 -6.61
CA GLU A 87 17.51 -3.09 -6.99
C GLU A 87 17.38 -1.94 -5.99
N TRP A 88 16.19 -1.72 -5.41
CA TRP A 88 15.99 -0.72 -4.36
C TRP A 88 16.59 -1.16 -3.03
N GLU A 89 16.44 -2.44 -2.65
CA GLU A 89 17.03 -2.99 -1.43
C GLU A 89 18.56 -2.86 -1.41
N GLN A 90 19.21 -3.01 -2.58
CA GLN A 90 20.67 -2.81 -2.71
C GLN A 90 21.11 -1.36 -2.47
N ARG A 91 20.22 -0.38 -2.64
CA ARG A 91 20.50 1.06 -2.41
C ARG A 91 20.29 1.45 -0.95
N GLY A 92 19.66 0.59 -0.15
CA GLY A 92 19.49 0.72 1.29
C GLY A 92 18.25 -0.03 1.77
N ALA A 93 18.14 -0.18 3.10
CA ALA A 93 17.12 -1.02 3.71
C ALA A 93 15.70 -0.54 3.37
N LEU A 94 14.91 -1.42 2.75
CA LEU A 94 13.48 -1.18 2.60
C LEU A 94 12.75 -1.62 3.86
N VAL A 95 11.82 -0.79 4.30
CA VAL A 95 10.85 -1.15 5.33
C VAL A 95 9.56 -1.62 4.71
N PHE A 96 8.93 -2.56 5.40
CA PHE A 96 7.65 -3.13 5.04
C PHE A 96 6.71 -2.93 6.23
N THR A 97 5.62 -2.20 6.02
CA THR A 97 4.54 -2.09 7.01
C THR A 97 3.23 -2.46 6.36
N TRP A 98 2.30 -2.95 7.16
CA TRP A 98 0.98 -3.33 6.72
C TRP A 98 -0.08 -2.83 7.68
N ALA A 99 -1.31 -2.74 7.19
CA ALA A 99 -2.48 -2.41 7.97
C ALA A 99 -3.57 -3.48 7.73
N PRO A 100 -4.26 -3.92 8.79
CA PRO A 100 -5.37 -4.86 8.67
C PRO A 100 -6.56 -4.15 8.01
N VAL A 101 -6.70 -4.33 6.70
CA VAL A 101 -7.82 -3.78 5.92
C VAL A 101 -8.70 -4.93 5.47
N ARG A 102 -10.01 -4.77 5.65
CA ARG A 102 -11.02 -5.73 5.16
C ARG A 102 -10.87 -5.93 3.65
N GLU A 103 -11.01 -7.17 3.20
CA GLU A 103 -10.77 -7.57 1.81
C GLU A 103 -11.52 -6.70 0.79
N ASP A 104 -12.80 -6.42 1.07
CA ASP A 104 -13.69 -5.57 0.26
C ASP A 104 -13.24 -4.10 0.12
N ARG A 105 -12.23 -3.67 0.87
CA ARG A 105 -11.70 -2.29 0.85
C ARG A 105 -10.25 -2.18 0.39
N ARG A 106 -9.52 -3.29 0.23
CA ARG A 106 -8.08 -3.27 -0.03
C ARG A 106 -7.73 -2.59 -1.35
N ASP A 107 -8.45 -2.92 -2.43
CA ASP A 107 -8.27 -2.29 -3.74
C ASP A 107 -8.44 -0.76 -3.65
N GLY A 108 -9.45 -0.30 -2.94
CA GLY A 108 -9.76 1.12 -2.76
C GLY A 108 -8.72 1.88 -1.95
N VAL A 109 -8.13 1.25 -0.94
CA VAL A 109 -7.02 1.83 -0.16
C VAL A 109 -5.75 1.90 -1.00
N VAL A 110 -5.41 0.82 -1.73
CA VAL A 110 -4.23 0.80 -2.62
C VAL A 110 -4.35 1.85 -3.72
N ALA A 111 -5.52 1.95 -4.38
CA ALA A 111 -5.77 2.96 -5.38
C ALA A 111 -5.61 4.38 -4.80
N TYR A 112 -6.17 4.65 -3.62
CA TYR A 112 -6.02 5.95 -2.97
C TYR A 112 -4.55 6.28 -2.66
N LEU A 113 -3.79 5.34 -2.09
CA LEU A 113 -2.39 5.55 -1.76
C LEU A 113 -1.55 5.79 -3.03
N ARG A 114 -1.77 5.01 -4.10
CA ARG A 114 -1.08 5.17 -5.38
C ARG A 114 -1.44 6.47 -6.11
N ASP A 115 -2.64 7.00 -5.89
CA ASP A 115 -3.07 8.31 -6.39
C ASP A 115 -2.45 9.47 -5.57
N THR A 116 -2.10 9.23 -4.30
CA THR A 116 -1.69 10.27 -3.33
C THR A 116 -0.18 10.38 -3.15
N LEU A 117 0.55 9.27 -3.27
CA LEU A 117 1.98 9.19 -2.97
C LEU A 117 2.80 8.85 -4.24
N PRO A 118 4.02 9.41 -4.37
CA PRO A 118 4.87 9.17 -5.54
C PRO A 118 5.60 7.82 -5.44
N PHE A 119 4.87 6.72 -5.64
CA PHE A 119 5.48 5.39 -5.68
C PHE A 119 6.41 5.23 -6.89
N GLU A 120 7.64 4.81 -6.63
CA GLU A 120 8.70 4.64 -7.63
C GLU A 120 8.44 3.45 -8.55
N ILE A 121 7.80 2.39 -8.06
CA ILE A 121 7.48 1.19 -8.83
C ILE A 121 5.98 1.11 -9.10
N LYS A 122 5.65 1.01 -10.39
CA LYS A 122 4.37 0.54 -10.92
C LYS A 122 4.68 -0.69 -11.77
N ASN A 123 4.30 -1.87 -11.30
CA ASN A 123 4.68 -3.14 -11.92
C ASN A 123 3.47 -4.07 -11.97
N GLU A 124 2.83 -4.18 -13.14
CA GLU A 124 1.62 -4.96 -13.34
C GLU A 124 1.84 -6.46 -13.10
N GLY A 125 2.99 -7.01 -13.52
CA GLY A 125 3.29 -8.44 -13.28
C GLY A 125 3.46 -8.76 -11.80
N LEU A 126 4.04 -7.85 -11.02
CA LEU A 126 4.11 -7.98 -9.56
C LEU A 126 2.73 -7.80 -8.92
N ASP A 127 1.93 -6.85 -9.42
CA ASP A 127 0.54 -6.66 -8.97
C ASP A 127 -0.28 -7.95 -9.18
N GLU A 128 -0.20 -8.56 -10.37
CA GLU A 128 -0.88 -9.81 -10.70
C GLU A 128 -0.42 -10.96 -9.81
N ARG A 129 0.90 -11.10 -9.58
CA ARG A 129 1.46 -12.11 -8.67
C ARG A 129 0.94 -11.97 -7.24
N LEU A 130 0.63 -10.74 -6.81
CA LEU A 130 0.05 -10.44 -5.50
C LEU A 130 -1.48 -10.48 -5.49
N GLY A 131 -2.10 -10.91 -6.60
CA GLY A 131 -3.55 -11.01 -6.72
C GLY A 131 -4.24 -9.65 -6.82
N MET A 132 -3.58 -8.64 -7.40
CA MET A 132 -4.15 -7.34 -7.72
C MET A 132 -4.35 -7.22 -9.22
N ALA A 133 -5.60 -7.03 -9.65
CA ALA A 133 -5.93 -6.83 -11.05
C ALA A 133 -6.00 -5.33 -11.37
N ALA A 134 -5.33 -4.88 -12.43
CA ALA A 134 -5.32 -3.47 -12.84
C ALA A 134 -6.73 -2.90 -13.02
N GLY A 135 -7.64 -3.67 -13.63
CA GLY A 135 -9.05 -3.29 -13.77
C GLY A 135 -9.76 -3.05 -12.44
N ARG A 136 -9.51 -3.90 -11.43
CA ARG A 136 -10.11 -3.75 -10.10
C ARG A 136 -9.62 -2.48 -9.40
N LEU A 137 -8.30 -2.24 -9.41
CA LEU A 137 -7.71 -1.03 -8.84
C LEU A 137 -8.23 0.24 -9.52
N ALA A 138 -8.39 0.22 -10.85
CA ALA A 138 -8.89 1.36 -11.61
C ALA A 138 -10.33 1.74 -11.23
N THR A 139 -11.20 0.74 -11.08
CA THR A 139 -12.63 0.96 -10.77
C THR A 139 -12.95 1.04 -9.28
N ALA A 140 -11.99 0.71 -8.40
CA ALA A 140 -12.22 0.71 -6.97
C ALA A 140 -12.58 2.11 -6.44
N GLN A 141 -13.55 2.15 -5.53
CA GLN A 141 -13.84 3.35 -4.76
C GLN A 141 -12.64 3.65 -3.85
N ARG A 142 -12.03 4.81 -4.04
CA ARG A 142 -10.88 5.24 -3.23
C ARG A 142 -11.31 5.32 -1.77
N VAL A 143 -10.52 4.71 -0.89
CA VAL A 143 -10.72 4.74 0.57
C VAL A 143 -9.57 5.57 1.17
N PRO A 144 -9.84 6.82 1.58
CA PRO A 144 -8.80 7.70 2.11
C PRO A 144 -8.20 7.17 3.41
N VAL A 145 -6.87 7.06 3.45
CA VAL A 145 -6.10 6.67 4.64
C VAL A 145 -4.87 7.53 4.81
N LEU A 146 -4.41 7.69 6.05
CA LEU A 146 -3.12 8.31 6.32
C LEU A 146 -1.98 7.35 5.93
N PRO A 147 -0.87 7.84 5.33
CA PRO A 147 0.31 7.01 5.09
C PRO A 147 0.98 6.60 6.41
N PRO A 148 1.84 5.58 6.40
CA PRO A 148 2.72 5.30 7.53
C PRO A 148 3.55 6.54 7.90
N GLY A 149 3.59 6.86 9.19
CA GLY A 149 4.35 8.00 9.75
C GLY A 149 5.66 7.60 10.41
#